data_AF-A0A9D6S5Q9-F1
#
_entry.id   AF-A0A9D6S5Q9-F1
#
_cell.length_a   1.000
_cell.length_b   1.000
_cell.length_c   1.000
_cell.angle_alpha   90.00
_cell.angle_beta   90.00
_cell.angle_gamma   90.00
#
_symmetry.space_group_name_H-M   'P 1'
#
loop_
_entity.id
_entity.type
_entity.pdbx_description
1 polymer ?
#
loop_
_entity_poly.entity_id
_entity_poly.type
_entity_poly.pdbx_seq_one_letter_code
_entity_poly.pdbx_strand_id
1 'polypeptide(L)'
;IIIAVFWYIIYPIKIVYKWYKYGRDPKTPMGVASSWYDPPTTKSHRKLTPAETGALVDETVDLQDISATIIDLARRGYLKIIEEKKNDFYLEKTKNWKPEELEEFEHVLLRGIFKEKDKLKIKNSQLVDIVSATKSSIYLSLLNEGYFPENPNSIRTFYSIISFLALFSANIPLFLIALIFGRAMPRKTDFGAQSANVAKSLKNFLSSQERQLEFQAKNQIFFERLLPFAVAFGVEKIWAERFKDIALTPPSWYQSYNYGSFNSNSFVHSLNSSFNSVASAATPTSSSTGHSSGFSGGSSGGGGGGGGGGSW
;
A
#
# COMPACT_ATOMS: atom_id res chain seq x y z
N ILE A 1 32.95 -30.06 -4.26
CA ILE A 1 33.48 -29.02 -5.19
C ILE A 1 32.38 -28.45 -6.07
N ILE A 2 31.67 -29.24 -6.88
CA ILE A 2 30.66 -28.76 -7.84
C ILE A 2 29.54 -27.92 -7.17
N ILE A 3 28.98 -28.40 -6.05
CA ILE A 3 27.92 -27.68 -5.32
C ILE A 3 28.42 -26.32 -4.78
N ALA A 4 29.65 -26.26 -4.29
CA ALA A 4 30.25 -25.03 -3.80
C ALA A 4 30.50 -24.03 -4.94
N VAL A 5 31.04 -24.48 -6.07
CA VAL A 5 31.21 -23.63 -7.27
C VAL A 5 29.87 -23.07 -7.74
N PHE A 6 28.82 -23.90 -7.74
CA PHE A 6 27.48 -23.46 -8.10
C PHE A 6 26.97 -22.38 -7.13
N TRP A 7 27.04 -22.63 -5.82
CA TRP A 7 26.55 -21.70 -4.79
C TRP A 7 27.31 -20.37 -4.76
N TYR A 8 28.64 -20.41 -4.78
CA TYR A 8 29.48 -19.23 -4.62
C TYR A 8 29.66 -18.38 -5.88
N ILE A 9 29.57 -19.00 -7.08
CA ILE A 9 29.89 -18.31 -8.34
C ILE A 9 28.69 -18.28 -9.29
N ILE A 10 28.13 -19.45 -9.62
CA ILE A 10 27.12 -19.56 -10.68
C ILE A 10 25.78 -18.94 -10.26
N TYR A 11 25.35 -19.18 -9.02
CA TYR A 11 24.05 -18.76 -8.54
C TYR A 11 23.87 -17.23 -8.47
N PRO A 12 24.82 -16.43 -7.94
CA PRO A 12 24.72 -14.96 -8.01
C PRO A 12 24.57 -14.45 -9.46
N ILE A 13 25.37 -14.96 -10.39
CA ILE A 13 25.31 -14.60 -11.82
C ILE A 13 23.94 -14.96 -12.40
N LYS A 14 23.42 -16.14 -12.04
CA LYS A 14 22.09 -16.61 -12.48
C LYS A 14 20.96 -15.68 -12.01
N ILE A 15 21.03 -15.12 -10.81
CA ILE A 15 20.03 -14.16 -10.30
C ILE A 15 20.04 -12.89 -11.16
N VAL A 16 21.23 -12.32 -11.41
CA VAL A 16 21.37 -11.12 -12.24
C VAL A 16 20.86 -11.37 -13.66
N TYR A 17 21.21 -12.51 -14.26
CA TYR A 17 20.70 -12.91 -15.57
C TYR A 17 19.18 -13.07 -15.59
N LYS A 18 18.61 -13.74 -14.56
CA LYS A 18 17.16 -13.93 -14.44
C LYS A 18 16.44 -12.58 -14.31
N TRP A 19 16.96 -11.66 -13.51
CA TRP A 19 16.39 -10.32 -13.38
C TRP A 19 16.45 -9.56 -14.71
N TYR A 20 17.60 -9.58 -15.40
CA TYR A 20 17.74 -8.89 -16.68
C TYR A 20 16.71 -9.41 -17.71
N LYS A 21 16.51 -10.73 -17.77
CA LYS A 21 15.62 -11.35 -18.78
C LYS A 21 14.14 -11.30 -18.40
N TYR A 22 13.82 -11.42 -17.11
CA TYR A 22 12.44 -11.63 -16.66
C TYR A 22 12.00 -10.75 -15.49
N GLY A 23 12.90 -10.17 -14.70
CA GLY A 23 12.54 -9.40 -13.50
C GLY A 23 12.12 -7.96 -13.78
N ARG A 24 12.31 -7.46 -15.00
CA ARG A 24 11.91 -6.10 -15.38
C ARG A 24 10.46 -6.09 -15.85
N ASP A 25 9.69 -5.12 -15.39
CA ASP A 25 8.36 -4.86 -15.90
C ASP A 25 8.39 -4.64 -17.43
N PRO A 26 7.40 -5.18 -18.16
CA PRO A 26 7.33 -5.02 -19.60
C PRO A 26 7.19 -3.54 -19.96
N LYS A 27 7.90 -3.10 -21.00
CA LYS A 27 7.75 -1.75 -21.55
C LYS A 27 6.41 -1.67 -22.25
N THR A 28 5.46 -0.99 -21.61
CA THR A 28 4.15 -0.74 -22.21
C THR A 28 4.20 0.59 -22.95
N PRO A 29 3.60 0.71 -24.16
CA PRO A 29 3.34 2.02 -24.76
C PRO A 29 2.55 2.86 -23.74
N MET A 30 2.76 4.18 -23.71
CA MET A 30 1.94 5.05 -22.84
C MET A 30 0.47 4.72 -23.09
N GLY A 31 -0.19 4.23 -22.04
CA GLY A 31 -1.53 3.66 -22.13
C GLY A 31 -2.56 4.69 -22.58
N VAL A 32 -3.66 4.17 -23.14
CA VAL A 32 -4.86 4.88 -23.57
C VAL A 32 -5.20 6.03 -22.60
N ALA A 33 -5.53 7.20 -23.14
CA ALA A 33 -5.93 8.38 -22.37
C ALA A 33 -7.14 8.08 -21.48
N SER A 34 -6.90 7.58 -20.26
CA SER A 34 -7.89 7.43 -19.22
C SER A 34 -8.08 8.77 -18.51
N SER A 35 -9.30 9.05 -18.05
CA SER A 35 -9.57 10.18 -17.14
C SER A 35 -8.54 10.19 -16.01
N TRP A 36 -7.89 11.34 -15.78
CA TRP A 36 -6.72 11.47 -14.90
C TRP A 36 -7.02 11.11 -13.42
N TYR A 37 -8.30 10.95 -13.08
CA TYR A 37 -8.81 10.75 -11.72
C TYR A 37 -9.57 9.42 -11.50
N ASP A 38 -9.61 8.52 -12.50
CA ASP A 38 -10.23 7.20 -12.33
C ASP A 38 -9.18 6.10 -12.05
N PRO A 39 -9.46 5.14 -11.15
CA PRO A 39 -8.59 3.99 -10.95
C PRO A 39 -8.60 3.04 -12.16
N PRO A 40 -7.56 2.21 -12.31
CA PRO A 40 -7.56 1.15 -13.33
C PRO A 40 -8.71 0.16 -13.12
N THR A 41 -9.03 -0.59 -14.17
CA THR A 41 -10.09 -1.59 -14.16
C THR A 41 -9.53 -3.00 -14.34
N THR A 42 -10.22 -3.98 -13.78
CA THR A 42 -10.03 -5.41 -14.07
C THR A 42 -10.38 -5.74 -15.52
N LYS A 43 -10.06 -6.96 -15.94
CA LYS A 43 -10.49 -7.50 -17.24
C LYS A 43 -12.02 -7.60 -17.35
N SER A 44 -12.70 -7.75 -16.20
CA SER A 44 -14.16 -7.74 -16.07
C SER A 44 -14.76 -6.32 -15.97
N HIS A 45 -13.96 -5.26 -16.19
CA HIS A 45 -14.37 -3.85 -16.14
C HIS A 45 -14.80 -3.35 -14.75
N ARG A 46 -14.45 -4.07 -13.68
CA ARG A 46 -14.60 -3.60 -12.30
C ARG A 46 -13.49 -2.59 -12.00
N LYS A 47 -13.81 -1.46 -11.37
CA LYS A 47 -12.79 -0.51 -10.90
C LYS A 47 -12.00 -1.13 -9.74
N LEU A 48 -10.67 -1.04 -9.79
CA LEU A 48 -9.84 -1.46 -8.66
C LEU A 48 -10.16 -0.64 -7.41
N THR A 49 -10.15 -1.33 -6.28
CA THR A 49 -10.23 -0.70 -4.97
C THR A 49 -8.95 0.12 -4.68
N PRO A 50 -8.98 1.00 -3.66
CA PRO A 50 -7.80 1.76 -3.26
C PRO A 50 -6.59 0.88 -2.93
N ALA A 51 -6.79 -0.20 -2.16
CA ALA A 51 -5.72 -1.11 -1.79
C ALA A 51 -5.14 -1.89 -2.98
N GLU A 52 -6.00 -2.39 -3.87
CA GLU A 52 -5.55 -3.04 -5.11
C GLU A 52 -4.75 -2.06 -5.98
N THR A 53 -5.19 -0.79 -6.04
CA THR A 53 -4.56 0.25 -6.85
C THR A 53 -3.21 0.68 -6.28
N GLY A 54 -3.11 0.86 -4.95
CA GLY A 54 -1.85 1.17 -4.26
C GLY A 54 -0.83 0.05 -4.45
N ALA A 55 -1.23 -1.18 -4.10
CA ALA A 55 -0.40 -2.35 -4.23
C ALA A 55 -0.01 -2.69 -5.68
N LEU A 56 -0.81 -2.30 -6.67
CA LEU A 56 -0.42 -2.45 -8.07
C LEU A 56 0.75 -1.53 -8.45
N VAL A 57 0.89 -0.36 -7.83
CA VAL A 57 1.94 0.62 -8.17
C VAL A 57 3.29 0.23 -7.58
N ASP A 58 3.34 -0.14 -6.31
CA ASP A 58 4.58 -0.45 -5.59
C ASP A 58 4.79 -1.96 -5.32
N GLU A 59 3.83 -2.79 -5.74
CA GLU A 59 3.86 -4.25 -5.63
C GLU A 59 3.87 -4.75 -4.19
N THR A 60 3.53 -3.90 -3.23
CA THR A 60 3.50 -4.18 -1.81
C THR A 60 2.12 -3.91 -1.25
N VAL A 61 1.68 -4.72 -0.29
CA VAL A 61 0.48 -4.41 0.48
C VAL A 61 0.92 -4.01 1.88
N ASP A 62 0.86 -2.71 2.16
CA ASP A 62 1.28 -2.10 3.42
C ASP A 62 0.07 -1.79 4.30
N LEU A 63 0.33 -1.26 5.50
CA LEU A 63 -0.76 -0.82 6.38
C LEU A 63 -1.55 0.34 5.78
N GLN A 64 -0.92 1.15 4.92
CA GLN A 64 -1.56 2.25 4.21
C GLN A 64 -2.70 1.73 3.32
N ASP A 65 -2.51 0.61 2.61
CA ASP A 65 -3.56 -0.03 1.81
C ASP A 65 -4.72 -0.54 2.67
N ILE A 66 -4.41 -1.08 3.85
CA ILE A 66 -5.45 -1.51 4.79
C ILE A 66 -6.23 -0.32 5.33
N SER A 67 -5.54 0.76 5.71
CA SER A 67 -6.18 2.01 6.12
C SER A 67 -7.05 2.58 5.00
N ALA A 68 -6.57 2.58 3.76
CA ALA A 68 -7.33 2.99 2.59
C ALA A 68 -8.59 2.15 2.38
N THR A 69 -8.48 0.82 2.56
CA THR A 69 -9.64 -0.09 2.51
C THR A 69 -10.67 0.25 3.57
N ILE A 70 -10.23 0.51 4.81
CA ILE A 70 -11.13 0.88 5.92
C ILE A 70 -11.85 2.19 5.63
N ILE A 71 -11.14 3.21 5.12
CA ILE A 71 -11.74 4.50 4.76
C ILE A 71 -12.73 4.33 3.60
N ASP A 72 -12.41 3.51 2.59
CA ASP A 72 -13.32 3.28 1.47
C ASP A 72 -14.56 2.46 1.86
N LEU A 73 -14.42 1.48 2.76
CA LEU A 73 -15.55 0.78 3.36
C LEU A 73 -16.41 1.72 4.22
N ALA A 74 -15.79 2.66 4.92
CA ALA A 74 -16.50 3.69 5.67
C ALA A 74 -17.32 4.60 4.74
N ARG A 75 -16.69 5.06 3.65
CA ARG A 75 -17.33 5.85 2.59
C ARG A 75 -18.49 5.10 1.92
N ARG A 76 -18.36 3.78 1.72
CA ARG A 76 -19.44 2.91 1.21
C ARG A 76 -20.51 2.57 2.26
N GLY A 77 -20.35 3.05 3.49
CA GLY A 77 -21.33 2.95 4.57
C GLY A 77 -21.34 1.61 5.31
N TYR A 78 -20.29 0.79 5.20
CA TYR A 78 -20.20 -0.48 5.94
C TYR A 78 -19.78 -0.27 7.40
N LEU A 79 -19.02 0.78 7.67
CA LEU A 79 -18.55 1.14 9.01
C LEU A 79 -18.44 2.66 9.19
N LYS A 80 -18.29 3.09 10.44
CA LYS A 80 -17.89 4.44 10.82
C LYS A 80 -16.56 4.42 11.54
N ILE A 81 -15.82 5.52 11.40
CA ILE A 81 -14.58 5.79 12.13
C ILE A 81 -14.90 6.82 13.20
N ILE A 82 -14.77 6.43 14.46
CA ILE A 82 -15.12 7.26 15.62
C ILE A 82 -13.86 7.57 16.40
N GLU A 83 -13.51 8.85 16.49
CA GLU A 83 -12.47 9.36 17.40
C GLU A 83 -13.15 9.77 18.71
N GLU A 84 -13.01 8.99 19.79
CA GLU A 84 -13.62 9.33 21.09
C GLU A 84 -12.74 10.29 21.91
N LYS A 85 -11.42 10.16 21.74
CA LYS A 85 -10.39 11.03 22.32
C LYS A 85 -9.34 11.27 21.26
N LYS A 86 -8.54 12.34 21.42
CA LYS A 86 -7.42 12.63 20.52
C LYS A 86 -6.56 11.38 20.28
N ASN A 87 -6.45 10.95 19.03
CA ASN A 87 -5.71 9.74 18.60
C ASN A 87 -6.24 8.40 19.16
N ASP A 88 -7.52 8.34 19.56
CA ASP A 88 -8.19 7.14 20.03
C ASP A 88 -9.39 6.78 19.15
N PHE A 89 -9.13 5.89 18.19
CA PHE A 89 -10.07 5.55 17.12
C PHE A 89 -10.72 4.19 17.32
N TYR A 90 -12.01 4.15 16.99
CA TYR A 90 -12.85 2.98 16.94
C TYR A 90 -13.46 2.83 15.54
N LEU A 91 -13.67 1.58 15.14
CA LEU A 91 -14.44 1.20 13.98
C LEU A 91 -15.77 0.67 14.47
N GLU A 92 -16.88 1.20 13.96
CA GLU A 92 -18.23 0.78 14.32
C GLU A 92 -18.99 0.30 13.08
N LYS A 93 -19.55 -0.90 13.13
CA LYS A 93 -20.32 -1.49 12.03
C LYS A 93 -21.60 -0.72 11.83
N THR A 94 -21.92 -0.40 10.58
CA THR A 94 -23.12 0.39 10.24
C THR A 94 -24.21 -0.42 9.54
N LYS A 95 -23.83 -1.43 8.75
CA LYS A 95 -24.78 -2.32 8.09
C LYS A 95 -24.19 -3.72 7.90
N ASN A 96 -25.08 -4.69 7.69
CA ASN A 96 -24.70 -6.00 7.18
C ASN A 96 -24.39 -5.90 5.68
N TRP A 97 -23.61 -6.85 5.17
CA TRP A 97 -23.15 -6.88 3.79
C TRP A 97 -23.49 -8.22 3.13
N LYS A 98 -23.74 -8.18 1.83
CA LYS A 98 -23.91 -9.39 1.01
C LYS A 98 -22.58 -9.80 0.36
N PRO A 99 -22.42 -11.07 -0.03
CA PRO A 99 -21.19 -11.55 -0.68
C PRO A 99 -20.84 -10.83 -1.99
N GLU A 100 -21.84 -10.35 -2.74
CA GLU A 100 -21.61 -9.77 -4.08
C GLU A 100 -21.19 -8.29 -4.05
N GLU A 101 -21.29 -7.64 -2.89
CA GLU A 101 -21.04 -6.20 -2.74
C GLU A 101 -19.58 -5.85 -2.42
N LEU A 102 -18.79 -6.86 -2.05
CA LEU A 102 -17.47 -6.69 -1.47
C LEU A 102 -16.47 -7.65 -2.11
N GLU A 103 -15.22 -7.24 -2.14
CA GLU A 103 -14.13 -8.14 -2.52
C GLU A 103 -13.83 -9.13 -1.40
N GLU A 104 -13.18 -10.25 -1.75
CA GLU A 104 -12.84 -11.30 -0.79
C GLU A 104 -12.01 -10.75 0.39
N PHE A 105 -11.02 -9.91 0.11
CA PHE A 105 -10.20 -9.30 1.16
C PHE A 105 -10.98 -8.33 2.06
N GLU A 106 -12.03 -7.70 1.55
CA GLU A 106 -12.90 -6.82 2.34
C GLU A 106 -13.76 -7.63 3.28
N HIS A 107 -14.22 -8.81 2.85
CA HIS A 107 -14.87 -9.77 3.74
C HIS A 107 -13.92 -10.28 4.83
N VAL A 108 -12.69 -10.63 4.48
CA VAL A 108 -11.67 -11.05 5.47
C VAL A 108 -11.48 -9.96 6.52
N LEU A 109 -11.33 -8.71 6.08
CA LEU A 109 -11.15 -7.56 6.95
C LEU A 109 -12.36 -7.32 7.86
N LEU A 110 -13.57 -7.21 7.30
CA LEU A 110 -14.78 -6.90 8.06
C LEU A 110 -15.18 -8.02 9.02
N ARG A 111 -15.10 -9.29 8.59
CA ARG A 111 -15.36 -10.43 9.49
C ARG A 111 -14.31 -10.53 10.58
N GLY A 112 -13.05 -10.23 10.26
CA GLY A 112 -11.96 -10.16 11.24
C GLY A 112 -12.22 -9.10 12.31
N ILE A 113 -12.59 -7.89 11.88
CA ILE A 113 -12.83 -6.73 12.76
C ILE A 113 -14.07 -6.94 13.64
N PHE A 114 -15.19 -7.32 13.02
CA PHE A 114 -16.50 -7.25 13.67
C PHE A 114 -17.05 -8.59 14.17
N LYS A 115 -16.38 -9.73 13.97
CA LYS A 115 -16.77 -11.09 14.45
C LYS A 115 -18.20 -11.17 15.04
N GLU A 116 -18.33 -10.99 16.36
CA GLU A 116 -19.59 -10.84 17.11
C GLU A 116 -19.76 -9.44 17.75
N LYS A 117 -18.85 -8.51 17.46
CA LYS A 117 -18.82 -7.17 18.06
C LYS A 117 -19.13 -6.12 17.01
N ASP A 118 -19.99 -5.17 17.33
CA ASP A 118 -20.27 -4.06 16.42
C ASP A 118 -19.24 -2.93 16.50
N LYS A 119 -18.33 -2.94 17.49
CA LYS A 119 -17.34 -1.88 17.70
C LYS A 119 -15.96 -2.44 18.08
N LEU A 120 -14.90 -1.95 17.42
CA LEU A 120 -13.51 -2.36 17.64
C LEU A 120 -12.59 -1.15 17.76
N LYS A 121 -11.72 -1.13 18.77
CA LYS A 121 -10.63 -0.15 18.90
C LYS A 121 -9.49 -0.47 17.91
N ILE A 122 -8.98 0.52 17.19
CA ILE A 122 -7.87 0.33 16.22
C ILE A 122 -6.58 -0.13 16.91
N LYS A 123 -6.31 0.35 18.13
CA LYS A 123 -5.12 -0.08 18.91
C LYS A 123 -5.38 -1.41 19.62
N ASN A 124 -5.57 -2.48 18.85
CA ASN A 124 -5.85 -3.83 19.35
C ASN A 124 -4.88 -4.83 18.70
N SER A 125 -4.28 -5.73 19.50
CA SER A 125 -3.37 -6.77 19.02
C SER A 125 -4.02 -7.73 18.02
N GLN A 126 -5.33 -7.97 18.13
CA GLN A 126 -6.08 -8.82 17.19
C GLN A 126 -6.06 -8.28 15.75
N LEU A 127 -5.85 -6.97 15.57
CA LEU A 127 -5.76 -6.37 14.23
C LEU A 127 -4.50 -6.80 13.49
N VAL A 128 -3.45 -7.25 14.17
CA VAL A 128 -2.21 -7.70 13.52
C VAL A 128 -2.47 -8.93 12.63
N ASP A 129 -3.19 -9.92 13.15
CA ASP A 129 -3.52 -11.14 12.40
C ASP A 129 -4.52 -10.84 11.28
N ILE A 130 -5.52 -10.00 11.56
CA ILE A 130 -6.53 -9.58 10.58
C ILE A 130 -5.87 -8.84 9.41
N VAL A 131 -4.96 -7.92 9.69
CA VAL A 131 -4.16 -7.21 8.69
C VAL A 131 -3.39 -8.21 7.83
N SER A 132 -2.69 -9.16 8.45
CA SER A 132 -1.85 -10.13 7.72
C SER A 132 -2.67 -11.04 6.80
N ALA A 133 -3.84 -11.50 7.27
CA ALA A 133 -4.79 -12.25 6.46
C ALA A 133 -5.35 -11.41 5.29
N THR A 134 -5.71 -10.16 5.55
CA THR A 134 -6.23 -9.23 4.54
C THR A 134 -5.18 -8.94 3.47
N LYS A 135 -3.92 -8.66 3.86
CA LYS A 135 -2.81 -8.46 2.93
C LYS A 135 -2.63 -9.64 1.99
N SER A 136 -2.69 -10.86 2.53
CA SER A 136 -2.56 -12.08 1.74
C SER A 136 -3.70 -12.22 0.73
N SER A 137 -4.93 -11.89 1.13
CA SER A 137 -6.10 -11.91 0.25
C SER A 137 -6.04 -10.82 -0.85
N ILE A 138 -5.50 -9.64 -0.57
CA ILE A 138 -5.27 -8.59 -1.59
C ILE A 138 -4.30 -9.09 -2.67
N TYR A 139 -3.18 -9.71 -2.28
CA TYR A 139 -2.27 -10.32 -3.27
C TYR A 139 -2.97 -11.39 -4.10
N LEU A 140 -3.80 -12.23 -3.50
CA LEU A 140 -4.57 -13.25 -4.23
C LEU A 140 -5.54 -12.61 -5.23
N SER A 141 -6.23 -11.52 -4.86
CA SER A 141 -7.09 -10.77 -5.80
C SER A 141 -6.30 -10.31 -7.03
N LEU A 142 -5.16 -9.65 -6.81
CA LEU A 142 -4.33 -9.13 -7.89
C LEU A 142 -3.73 -10.22 -8.80
N LEU A 143 -3.49 -11.42 -8.25
CA LEU A 143 -3.06 -12.59 -9.02
C LEU A 143 -4.19 -13.17 -9.85
N ASN A 144 -5.37 -13.34 -9.26
CA ASN A 144 -6.55 -13.90 -9.92
C ASN A 144 -7.00 -13.02 -11.10
N GLU A 145 -6.91 -11.70 -10.94
CA GLU A 145 -7.18 -10.73 -12.01
C GLU A 145 -6.05 -10.64 -13.06
N GLY A 146 -4.91 -11.29 -12.79
CA GLY A 146 -3.78 -11.42 -13.72
C GLY A 146 -2.90 -10.17 -13.82
N TYR A 147 -2.85 -9.33 -12.79
CA TYR A 147 -1.92 -8.20 -12.72
C TYR A 147 -0.48 -8.64 -12.45
N PHE A 148 -0.32 -9.72 -11.68
CA PHE A 148 0.97 -10.34 -11.38
C PHE A 148 0.99 -11.80 -11.86
N PRO A 149 2.12 -12.30 -12.35
CA PRO A 149 2.26 -13.72 -12.71
C PRO A 149 2.46 -14.61 -11.48
N GLU A 150 3.04 -14.07 -10.40
CA GLU A 150 3.40 -14.75 -9.16
C GLU A 150 3.26 -13.76 -8.00
N ASN A 151 3.01 -14.26 -6.78
CA ASN A 151 2.83 -13.40 -5.60
C ASN A 151 4.12 -12.59 -5.31
N PRO A 152 4.09 -11.25 -5.36
CA PRO A 152 5.25 -10.40 -5.08
C PRO A 152 5.90 -10.67 -3.71
N ASN A 153 5.09 -10.91 -2.68
CA ASN A 153 5.58 -11.20 -1.34
C ASN A 153 6.30 -12.55 -1.28
N SER A 154 5.79 -13.57 -1.97
CA SER A 154 6.45 -14.88 -2.04
C SER A 154 7.80 -14.80 -2.74
N ILE A 155 7.90 -14.01 -3.82
CA ILE A 155 9.17 -13.75 -4.50
C ILE A 155 10.17 -13.08 -3.55
N ARG A 156 9.76 -12.00 -2.85
CA ARG A 156 10.64 -11.32 -1.88
C ARG A 156 11.09 -12.25 -0.76
N THR A 157 10.18 -13.08 -0.25
CA THR A 157 10.46 -14.06 0.81
C THR A 157 11.47 -15.09 0.36
N PHE A 158 11.31 -15.64 -0.84
CA PHE A 158 12.25 -16.58 -1.44
C PHE A 158 13.67 -16.00 -1.51
N TYR A 159 13.83 -14.76 -2.01
CA TYR A 159 15.15 -14.11 -2.05
C TYR A 159 15.67 -13.68 -0.67
N SER A 160 14.78 -13.39 0.28
CA SER A 160 15.19 -13.10 1.67
C SER A 160 15.76 -14.34 2.35
N ILE A 161 15.18 -15.52 2.09
CA ILE A 161 15.73 -16.81 2.55
C ILE A 161 17.09 -17.07 1.90
N ILE A 162 17.22 -16.85 0.58
CA ILE A 162 18.52 -16.98 -0.11
C ILE A 162 19.56 -16.03 0.49
N SER A 163 19.18 -14.77 0.73
CA SER A 163 20.03 -13.77 1.34
C SER A 163 20.49 -14.22 2.73
N PHE A 164 19.58 -14.74 3.56
CA PHE A 164 19.92 -15.26 4.88
C PHE A 164 20.88 -16.45 4.81
N LEU A 165 20.62 -17.43 3.94
CA LEU A 165 21.51 -18.58 3.73
C LEU A 165 22.88 -18.18 3.17
N ALA A 166 22.92 -17.18 2.29
CA ALA A 166 24.16 -16.63 1.74
C ALA A 166 24.99 -15.97 2.84
N LEU A 167 24.36 -15.22 3.74
CA LEU A 167 25.02 -14.63 4.90
C LEU A 167 25.58 -15.70 5.84
N PHE A 168 24.78 -16.72 6.16
CA PHE A 168 25.20 -17.84 7.01
C PHE A 168 26.38 -18.64 6.43
N SER A 169 26.43 -18.77 5.10
CA SER A 169 27.54 -19.43 4.39
C SER A 169 28.71 -18.51 4.02
N ALA A 170 28.73 -17.26 4.52
CA ALA A 170 29.74 -16.24 4.22
C ALA A 170 29.89 -15.92 2.70
N ASN A 171 28.84 -16.14 1.91
CA ASN A 171 28.79 -15.82 0.49
C ASN A 171 28.29 -14.37 0.29
N ILE A 172 29.19 -13.40 0.51
CA ILE A 172 28.88 -11.97 0.46
C ILE A 172 28.30 -11.52 -0.90
N PRO A 173 28.83 -11.94 -2.06
CA PRO A 173 28.25 -11.55 -3.35
C PRO A 173 26.81 -12.02 -3.50
N LEU A 174 26.51 -13.28 -3.15
CA LEU A 174 25.15 -13.81 -3.23
C LEU A 174 24.22 -13.10 -2.26
N PHE A 175 24.69 -12.79 -1.04
CA PHE A 175 23.92 -12.03 -0.05
C PHE A 175 23.48 -10.68 -0.60
N LEU A 176 24.42 -9.87 -1.12
CA LEU A 176 24.11 -8.55 -1.67
C LEU A 176 23.20 -8.63 -2.90
N ILE A 177 23.47 -9.56 -3.82
CA ILE A 177 22.67 -9.76 -5.03
C ILE A 177 21.26 -10.20 -4.66
N ALA A 178 21.08 -11.17 -3.76
CA ALA A 178 19.77 -11.62 -3.33
C ALA A 178 18.99 -10.52 -2.59
N LEU A 179 19.67 -9.70 -1.77
CA LEU A 179 19.06 -8.59 -1.06
C LEU A 179 18.54 -7.49 -2.01
N ILE A 180 19.36 -7.10 -2.99
CA ILE A 180 19.02 -6.04 -3.96
C ILE A 180 17.98 -6.55 -4.96
N PHE A 181 18.29 -7.64 -5.65
CA PHE A 181 17.41 -8.16 -6.70
C PHE A 181 16.17 -8.81 -6.12
N GLY A 182 16.18 -9.33 -4.89
CA GLY A 182 14.97 -9.83 -4.23
C GLY A 182 13.88 -8.77 -4.10
N ARG A 183 14.25 -7.50 -3.92
CA ARG A 183 13.31 -6.36 -3.92
C ARG A 183 12.82 -5.97 -5.31
N ALA A 184 13.66 -6.14 -6.33
CA ALA A 184 13.39 -5.72 -7.72
C ALA A 184 12.96 -6.85 -8.66
N MET A 185 12.82 -8.09 -8.16
CA MET A 185 12.44 -9.26 -8.95
C MET A 185 10.92 -9.46 -9.11
N PRO A 186 10.06 -9.08 -8.14
CA PRO A 186 8.63 -9.05 -8.41
C PRO A 186 8.36 -8.22 -9.67
N ARG A 187 7.43 -8.70 -10.49
CA ARG A 187 7.16 -8.14 -11.81
C ARG A 187 5.68 -8.17 -12.10
N LYS A 188 5.22 -7.24 -12.91
CA LYS A 188 3.84 -7.20 -13.41
C LYS A 188 3.72 -7.98 -14.72
N THR A 189 2.50 -8.39 -15.05
CA THR A 189 2.16 -8.85 -16.40
C THR A 189 2.07 -7.66 -17.36
N ASP A 190 1.93 -7.88 -18.67
CA ASP A 190 1.71 -6.78 -19.63
C ASP A 190 0.45 -5.97 -19.28
N PHE A 191 -0.62 -6.67 -18.89
CA PHE A 191 -1.84 -6.05 -18.39
C PHE A 191 -1.58 -5.28 -17.08
N GLY A 192 -0.85 -5.90 -16.15
CA GLY A 192 -0.47 -5.27 -14.89
C GLY A 192 0.32 -3.99 -15.06
N ALA A 193 1.31 -3.97 -15.95
CA ALA A 193 2.12 -2.80 -16.23
C ALA A 193 1.32 -1.66 -16.89
N GLN A 194 0.36 -1.98 -17.78
CA GLN A 194 -0.54 -0.97 -18.34
C GLN A 194 -1.45 -0.36 -17.27
N SER A 195 -2.07 -1.21 -16.45
CA SER A 195 -2.94 -0.76 -15.35
C SER A 195 -2.18 0.01 -14.28
N ALA A 196 -0.92 -0.36 -14.02
CA ALA A 196 -0.04 0.38 -13.11
C ALA A 196 0.29 1.79 -13.64
N ASN A 197 0.41 1.98 -14.96
CA ASN A 197 0.57 3.32 -15.54
C ASN A 197 -0.67 4.21 -15.31
N VAL A 198 -1.87 3.64 -15.44
CA VAL A 198 -3.13 4.33 -15.12
C VAL A 198 -3.18 4.70 -13.64
N ALA A 199 -2.88 3.75 -12.75
CA ALA A 199 -2.78 4.00 -11.31
C ALA A 199 -1.74 5.09 -10.98
N LYS A 200 -0.61 5.11 -11.69
CA LYS A 200 0.43 6.13 -11.54
C LYS A 200 -0.02 7.51 -12.03
N SER A 201 -0.84 7.58 -13.08
CA SER A 201 -1.50 8.82 -13.50
C SER A 201 -2.41 9.36 -12.41
N LEU A 202 -3.24 8.50 -11.80
CA LEU A 202 -4.07 8.87 -10.66
C LEU A 202 -3.22 9.38 -9.48
N LYS A 203 -2.12 8.68 -9.14
CA LYS A 203 -1.18 9.11 -8.11
C LYS A 203 -0.59 10.50 -8.43
N ASN A 204 -0.20 10.75 -9.68
CA ASN A 204 0.33 12.04 -10.12
C ASN A 204 -0.71 13.15 -9.99
N PHE A 205 -1.97 12.88 -10.34
CA PHE A 205 -3.08 13.80 -10.12
C PHE A 205 -3.27 14.12 -8.62
N LEU A 206 -3.18 13.12 -7.75
CA LEU A 206 -3.31 13.27 -6.29
C LEU A 206 -2.09 13.93 -5.62
N SER A 207 -0.94 13.98 -6.30
CA SER A 207 0.27 14.66 -5.81
C SER A 207 0.55 16.04 -6.44
N SER A 208 -0.03 16.37 -7.61
CA SER A 208 0.15 17.66 -8.30
C SER A 208 -0.36 18.90 -7.52
N GLN A 209 0.48 19.89 -7.26
CA GLN A 209 0.09 21.07 -6.46
C GLN A 209 -0.75 22.12 -7.21
N GLU A 210 -1.23 21.83 -8.43
CA GLU A 210 -1.86 22.85 -9.27
C GLU A 210 -3.17 23.40 -8.68
N ARG A 211 -3.11 24.70 -8.36
CA ARG A 211 -4.16 25.56 -7.82
C ARG A 211 -5.25 25.92 -8.84
N GLN A 212 -5.63 25.03 -9.76
CA GLN A 212 -6.89 25.24 -10.48
C GLN A 212 -8.06 24.90 -9.53
N LEU A 213 -8.15 25.71 -8.47
CA LEU A 213 -9.04 25.65 -7.31
C LEU A 213 -10.50 25.90 -7.71
N GLU A 214 -10.75 26.49 -8.88
CA GLU A 214 -12.10 26.91 -9.30
C GLU A 214 -13.04 25.75 -9.71
N PHE A 215 -12.53 24.53 -9.93
CA PHE A 215 -13.35 23.33 -10.15
C PHE A 215 -13.42 22.41 -8.90
N GLN A 216 -12.46 22.54 -7.98
CA GLN A 216 -12.15 21.53 -6.96
C GLN A 216 -12.99 21.65 -5.67
N ALA A 217 -13.55 22.82 -5.36
CA ALA A 217 -14.40 23.03 -4.19
C ALA A 217 -15.89 22.70 -4.42
N LYS A 218 -16.34 22.57 -5.68
CA LYS A 218 -17.78 22.44 -5.99
C LYS A 218 -18.37 21.06 -5.67
N ASN A 219 -17.56 20.05 -5.38
CA ASN A 219 -18.07 18.72 -4.99
C ASN A 219 -17.21 18.12 -3.87
N GLN A 220 -17.53 18.36 -2.59
CA GLN A 220 -17.00 17.63 -1.43
C GLN A 220 -16.92 16.10 -1.66
N ILE A 221 -17.86 15.57 -2.44
CA ILE A 221 -17.92 14.20 -2.94
C ILE A 221 -16.60 13.75 -3.60
N PHE A 222 -15.91 14.64 -4.31
CA PHE A 222 -14.66 14.33 -5.00
C PHE A 222 -13.50 14.10 -4.02
N PHE A 223 -13.39 14.95 -2.98
CA PHE A 223 -12.43 14.77 -1.90
C PHE A 223 -12.65 13.42 -1.21
N GLU A 224 -13.88 13.15 -0.78
CA GLU A 224 -14.23 11.91 -0.07
C GLU A 224 -14.00 10.67 -0.93
N ARG A 225 -14.33 10.73 -2.23
CA ARG A 225 -14.15 9.61 -3.16
C ARG A 225 -12.68 9.26 -3.38
N LEU A 226 -11.79 10.25 -3.43
CA LEU A 226 -10.38 10.04 -3.75
C LEU A 226 -9.46 9.94 -2.53
N LEU A 227 -9.93 10.34 -1.34
CA LEU A 227 -9.16 10.24 -0.10
C LEU A 227 -8.61 8.82 0.15
N PRO A 228 -9.38 7.72 -0.01
CA PRO A 228 -8.84 6.37 0.14
C PRO A 228 -7.67 6.09 -0.81
N PHE A 229 -7.76 6.51 -2.07
CA PHE A 229 -6.67 6.32 -3.05
C PHE A 229 -5.44 7.14 -2.68
N ALA A 230 -5.62 8.37 -2.18
CA ALA A 230 -4.50 9.18 -1.71
C ALA A 230 -3.77 8.53 -0.54
N VAL A 231 -4.51 7.89 0.38
CA VAL A 231 -3.94 7.11 1.50
C VAL A 231 -3.22 5.87 1.00
N ALA A 232 -3.79 5.12 0.04
CA ALA A 232 -3.13 3.95 -0.54
C ALA A 232 -1.81 4.30 -1.24
N PHE A 233 -1.72 5.47 -1.87
CA PHE A 233 -0.49 5.93 -2.51
C PHE A 233 0.52 6.63 -1.59
N GLY A 234 0.16 6.87 -0.33
CA GLY A 234 0.98 7.62 0.63
C GLY A 234 1.10 9.12 0.32
N VAL A 235 0.13 9.71 -0.37
CA VAL A 235 0.10 11.14 -0.75
C VAL A 235 -1.06 11.90 -0.10
N GLU A 236 -1.68 11.32 0.92
CA GLU A 236 -2.86 11.84 1.60
C GLU A 236 -2.65 13.20 2.26
N LYS A 237 -1.42 13.50 2.71
CA LYS A 237 -1.08 14.81 3.27
C LYS A 237 -1.12 15.90 2.21
N ILE A 238 -0.51 15.64 1.05
CA ILE A 238 -0.51 16.55 -0.10
C ILE A 238 -1.96 16.75 -0.56
N TRP A 239 -2.74 15.66 -0.61
CA TRP A 239 -4.15 15.71 -0.98
C TRP A 239 -4.98 16.54 0.01
N ALA A 240 -4.86 16.29 1.32
CA ALA A 240 -5.60 17.00 2.36
C ALA A 240 -5.25 18.50 2.40
N GLU A 241 -3.98 18.86 2.17
CA GLU A 241 -3.50 20.25 2.15
C GLU A 241 -4.19 21.09 1.06
N ARG A 242 -4.58 20.49 -0.09
CA ARG A 242 -5.33 21.19 -1.15
C ARG A 242 -6.70 21.67 -0.72
N PHE A 243 -7.28 21.04 0.30
CA PHE A 243 -8.63 21.34 0.79
C PHE A 243 -8.63 22.06 2.13
N LYS A 244 -7.46 22.45 2.66
CA LYS A 244 -7.36 23.05 4.00
C LYS A 244 -8.12 24.37 4.14
N ASP A 245 -8.18 25.15 3.06
CA ASP A 245 -8.80 26.49 3.02
C ASP A 245 -10.28 26.40 2.60
N ILE A 246 -10.77 25.20 2.29
CA ILE A 246 -12.16 24.94 1.92
C ILE A 246 -12.89 24.49 3.18
N ALA A 247 -14.02 25.11 3.50
CA ALA A 247 -14.90 24.68 4.59
C ALA A 247 -15.58 23.35 4.23
N LEU A 248 -14.90 22.24 4.48
CA LEU A 248 -15.45 20.90 4.31
C LEU A 248 -16.40 20.57 5.47
N THR A 249 -17.56 19.99 5.15
CA THR A 249 -18.37 19.36 6.20
C THR A 249 -17.73 18.03 6.61
N PRO A 250 -17.79 17.64 7.89
CA PRO A 250 -17.30 16.34 8.32
C PRO A 250 -18.00 15.23 7.52
N PRO A 251 -17.26 14.25 6.96
CA PRO A 251 -17.88 13.12 6.27
C PRO A 251 -18.80 12.35 7.21
N SER A 252 -19.95 11.87 6.72
CA SER A 252 -20.95 11.17 7.55
C SER A 252 -20.46 9.86 8.17
N TRP A 253 -19.39 9.30 7.61
CA TRP A 253 -18.72 8.10 8.09
C TRP A 253 -17.64 8.37 9.15
N TYR A 254 -17.33 9.65 9.42
CA TYR A 254 -16.35 10.06 10.43
C TYR A 254 -17.00 10.87 11.56
N GLN A 255 -16.69 10.48 12.80
CA GLN A 255 -17.09 11.22 13.99
C GLN A 255 -15.84 11.66 14.75
N SER A 256 -15.65 12.97 14.91
CA SER A 256 -14.54 13.53 15.67
C SER A 256 -14.85 13.65 17.16
N TYR A 257 -13.81 13.62 18.00
CA TYR A 257 -13.93 13.88 19.44
C TYR A 257 -14.25 15.35 19.76
N ASN A 258 -13.99 16.26 18.82
CA ASN A 258 -14.26 17.69 18.98
C ASN A 258 -15.38 18.13 18.04
N TYR A 259 -16.33 18.91 18.55
CA TYR A 259 -17.47 19.48 17.80
C TYR A 259 -17.09 20.64 16.86
N GLY A 260 -15.78 20.89 16.66
CA GLY A 260 -15.27 21.92 15.76
C GLY A 260 -15.39 21.56 14.27
N SER A 261 -14.99 22.51 13.41
CA SER A 261 -14.94 22.30 11.96
C SER A 261 -13.99 21.15 11.59
N PHE A 262 -14.37 20.31 10.62
CA PHE A 262 -13.58 19.19 10.18
C PHE A 262 -12.32 19.66 9.45
N ASN A 263 -11.15 19.37 10.04
CA ASN A 263 -9.87 19.59 9.40
C ASN A 263 -9.36 18.27 8.82
N SER A 264 -9.39 18.16 7.49
CA SER A 264 -8.97 16.98 6.73
C SER A 264 -7.52 16.58 7.03
N ASN A 265 -6.62 17.56 7.13
CA ASN A 265 -5.20 17.33 7.40
C ASN A 265 -4.99 16.73 8.81
N SER A 266 -5.67 17.27 9.82
CA SER A 266 -5.60 16.76 11.19
C SER A 266 -6.14 15.34 11.29
N PHE A 267 -7.29 15.06 10.68
CA PHE A 267 -7.90 13.72 10.65
C PHE A 267 -6.95 12.68 10.04
N VAL A 268 -6.38 13.01 8.89
CA VAL A 268 -5.44 12.13 8.19
C VAL A 268 -4.20 11.84 9.05
N HIS A 269 -3.64 12.86 9.69
CA HIS A 269 -2.48 12.70 10.57
C HIS A 269 -2.78 11.83 11.80
N SER A 270 -3.90 12.08 12.49
CA SER A 270 -4.26 11.31 13.70
C SER A 270 -4.62 9.86 13.35
N LEU A 271 -5.33 9.63 12.25
CA LEU A 271 -5.68 8.28 11.78
C LEU A 271 -4.43 7.49 11.39
N ASN A 272 -3.53 8.08 10.59
CA ASN A 272 -2.28 7.43 10.17
C ASN A 272 -1.40 7.10 11.39
N SER A 273 -1.27 8.02 12.37
CA SER A 273 -0.54 7.74 13.61
C SER A 273 -1.11 6.55 14.39
N SER A 274 -2.42 6.35 14.35
CA SER A 274 -3.09 5.25 15.05
C SER A 274 -2.88 3.91 14.35
N PHE A 275 -2.93 3.87 13.01
CA PHE A 275 -2.60 2.67 12.25
C PHE A 275 -1.11 2.31 12.33
N ASN A 276 -0.20 3.29 12.34
CA ASN A 276 1.22 3.04 12.56
C ASN A 276 1.49 2.43 13.94
N SER A 277 0.70 2.77 14.96
CA SER A 277 0.83 2.11 16.27
C SER A 277 0.47 0.62 16.23
N VAL A 278 -0.42 0.19 15.33
CA VAL A 278 -0.69 -1.24 15.07
C VAL A 278 0.52 -1.88 14.40
N ALA A 279 1.19 -1.18 13.48
CA ALA A 279 2.45 -1.63 12.87
C ALA A 279 3.52 -1.93 13.93
N SER A 280 3.74 -0.99 14.84
CA SER A 280 4.75 -1.12 15.89
C SER A 280 4.40 -2.22 16.89
N ALA A 281 3.11 -2.51 17.10
CA ALA A 281 2.68 -3.63 17.92
C ALA A 281 2.81 -4.99 17.19
N ALA A 282 2.73 -4.99 15.86
CA ALA A 282 2.93 -6.16 15.02
C ALA A 282 4.40 -6.56 14.86
N THR A 283 5.33 -5.62 15.02
CA THR A 283 6.76 -5.92 15.02
C THR A 283 7.14 -6.61 16.34
N PRO A 284 7.66 -7.86 16.31
CA PRO A 284 8.07 -8.54 17.52
C PRO A 284 9.17 -7.71 18.23
N THR A 285 8.99 -7.46 19.52
CA THR A 285 10.06 -6.93 20.37
C THR A 285 11.13 -8.00 20.48
N SER A 286 12.31 -7.76 19.89
CA SER A 286 13.46 -8.63 20.13
C SER A 286 13.86 -8.50 21.59
N SER A 287 13.56 -9.50 22.42
CA SER A 287 14.13 -9.61 23.75
C SER A 287 15.64 -9.82 23.62
N SER A 288 16.40 -9.00 24.33
CA SER A 288 17.85 -8.98 24.32
C SER A 288 18.43 -10.19 25.06
N THR A 289 18.82 -11.23 24.33
CA THR A 289 19.86 -12.17 24.76
C THR A 289 20.56 -12.76 23.53
N GLY A 290 21.84 -12.41 23.34
CA GLY A 290 22.76 -13.17 22.49
C GLY A 290 22.95 -12.66 21.06
N HIS A 291 23.86 -11.71 20.89
CA HIS A 291 24.81 -11.58 19.77
C HIS A 291 24.35 -12.10 18.39
N SER A 292 23.70 -11.25 17.61
CA SER A 292 23.99 -11.11 16.18
C SER A 292 23.64 -9.70 15.73
N SER A 293 24.58 -9.06 15.04
CA SER A 293 24.50 -7.70 14.54
C SER A 293 23.36 -7.56 13.52
N GLY A 294 22.22 -7.04 13.99
CA GLY A 294 21.09 -6.66 13.15
C GLY A 294 21.44 -5.40 12.36
N PHE A 295 21.74 -5.57 11.08
CA PHE A 295 21.82 -4.46 10.14
C PHE A 295 20.38 -3.99 9.82
N SER A 296 19.84 -3.11 10.67
CA SER A 296 18.60 -2.39 10.39
C SER A 296 18.88 -1.31 9.35
N GLY A 297 18.88 -1.72 8.07
CA GLY A 297 18.97 -0.82 6.93
C GLY A 297 17.67 -0.03 6.72
N GLY A 298 17.37 0.91 7.62
CA GLY A 298 16.43 1.99 7.36
C GLY A 298 17.19 3.16 6.77
N SER A 299 17.40 3.17 5.45
CA SER A 299 17.97 4.33 4.76
C SER A 299 16.83 5.17 4.18
N SER A 300 16.63 6.35 4.75
CA SER A 300 15.86 7.43 4.15
C SER A 300 16.64 7.98 2.95
N GLY A 301 16.43 7.38 1.78
CA GLY A 301 16.93 7.88 0.52
C GLY A 301 16.12 9.09 0.08
N GLY A 302 16.57 10.29 0.44
CA GLY A 302 16.07 11.54 -0.10
C GLY A 302 16.30 11.60 -1.63
N GLY A 303 15.29 12.08 -2.34
CA GLY A 303 15.34 12.27 -3.78
C GLY A 303 16.40 13.30 -4.17
N GLY A 304 17.41 12.85 -4.90
CA GLY A 304 18.33 13.72 -5.63
C GLY A 304 17.76 13.99 -7.03
N GLY A 305 17.06 15.11 -7.18
CA GLY A 305 16.81 15.74 -8.48
C GLY A 305 17.95 16.72 -8.77
N GLY A 306 18.65 16.54 -9.88
CA GLY A 306 19.76 17.39 -10.31
C GLY A 306 19.66 17.63 -11.80
N GLY A 307 19.42 18.89 -12.16
CA GLY A 307 19.03 19.35 -13.49
C GLY A 307 20.07 19.09 -14.59
N GLY A 308 19.56 18.85 -15.79
CA GLY A 308 20.32 18.99 -17.02
C GLY A 308 20.65 20.46 -17.24
N GLY A 309 21.94 20.78 -17.19
CA GLY A 309 22.47 22.06 -17.66
C GLY A 309 22.59 22.02 -19.18
N GLY A 310 21.83 22.88 -19.85
CA GLY A 310 22.14 23.30 -21.19
C GLY A 310 23.33 24.26 -21.17
N SER A 311 24.15 24.21 -22.22
CA SER A 311 25.17 25.21 -22.47
C SER A 311 25.40 25.37 -23.97
N TRP A 312 25.07 26.59 -24.43
CA TRP A 312 25.63 27.39 -25.54
C TRP A 312 25.65 26.78 -26.94
#